data_AF-A0AAU4EQ77-F1
#
_entry.id   AF-A0AAU4EQ77-F1
#
_cell.length_a   1.000
_cell.length_b   1.000
_cell.length_c   1.000
_cell.angle_alpha   90.00
_cell.angle_beta   90.00
_cell.angle_gamma   90.00
#
_symmetry.space_group_name_H-M   'P 1'
#
loop_
_entity.id
_entity.type
_entity.pdbx_description
1 polymer ?
#
loop_
_entity_poly.entity_id
_entity_poly.type
_entity_poly.pdbx_seq_one_letter_code
_entity_poly.pdbx_strand_id
1 'polypeptide(L)'
;MKSWRAPVEVKVVAALLIGLPVAWALLDLIPVLSAGSSLAIYRTPALALILGGVVTTGLAVKMGSARIGGLVVTVVFALLHAFLLLGAELWFNKVFSGLSFFGYGYAFVLLNSMPLKRHLLGAEA
;
A
#
# COMPACT_ATOMS: atom_id res chain seq x y z
N MET A 1 22.66 -6.33 -10.97
CA MET A 1 21.67 -6.48 -9.88
C MET A 1 20.92 -7.81 -10.08
N LYS A 2 20.91 -8.72 -9.11
CA LYS A 2 20.11 -9.97 -9.22
C LYS A 2 18.63 -9.58 -9.26
N SER A 3 17.92 -9.92 -10.33
CA SER A 3 16.47 -9.72 -10.42
C SER A 3 15.78 -10.50 -9.29
N TRP A 4 14.92 -9.86 -8.51
CA TRP A 4 14.16 -10.53 -7.46
C TRP A 4 13.32 -11.67 -8.07
N ARG A 5 13.64 -12.91 -7.70
CA ARG A 5 12.95 -14.14 -8.15
C ARG A 5 11.69 -14.39 -7.32
N ALA A 6 10.74 -13.45 -7.38
CA ALA A 6 9.40 -13.59 -6.83
C ALA A 6 8.35 -13.54 -7.95
N PRO A 7 7.17 -14.16 -7.74
CA PRO A 7 6.02 -14.00 -8.63
C PRO A 7 5.65 -12.54 -8.83
N VAL A 8 4.97 -12.25 -9.95
CA VAL A 8 4.58 -10.87 -10.29
C VAL A 8 3.64 -10.29 -9.24
N GLU A 9 2.77 -11.12 -8.64
CA GLU A 9 1.81 -10.75 -7.63
C GLU A 9 2.49 -10.18 -6.39
N VAL A 10 3.61 -10.78 -5.96
CA VAL A 10 4.38 -10.30 -4.81
C VAL A 10 5.04 -8.95 -5.13
N LYS A 11 5.54 -8.79 -6.36
CA LYS A 11 6.15 -7.53 -6.82
C LYS A 11 5.12 -6.40 -6.91
N VAL A 12 3.93 -6.71 -7.41
CA VAL A 12 2.84 -5.75 -7.53
C VAL A 12 2.31 -5.37 -6.14
N VAL A 13 2.14 -6.32 -5.23
CA VAL A 13 1.77 -6.02 -3.83
C VAL A 13 2.82 -5.12 -3.18
N ALA A 14 4.11 -5.43 -3.32
CA ALA A 14 5.19 -4.60 -2.81
C ALA A 14 5.17 -3.19 -3.43
N ALA A 15 4.99 -3.10 -4.75
CA ALA A 15 4.91 -1.82 -5.45
C ALA A 15 3.72 -0.98 -4.97
N LEU A 16 2.56 -1.59 -4.71
CA LEU A 16 1.37 -0.89 -4.21
C LEU A 16 1.53 -0.46 -2.75
N LEU A 17 2.03 -1.34 -1.88
CA LEU A 17 2.20 -1.06 -0.45
C LEU A 17 3.27 -0.01 -0.16
N ILE A 18 4.24 0.19 -1.06
CA ILE A 18 5.28 1.22 -0.93
C ILE A 18 4.97 2.43 -1.80
N GLY A 19 4.55 2.20 -3.04
CA GLY A 19 4.34 3.25 -4.03
C GLY A 19 3.16 4.15 -3.69
N LEU A 20 2.05 3.61 -3.16
CA LEU A 20 0.89 4.44 -2.79
C LEU A 20 1.21 5.40 -1.63
N PRO A 21 1.84 4.98 -0.52
CA PRO A 21 2.27 5.91 0.53
C PRO A 21 3.28 6.95 0.05
N VAL A 22 4.23 6.58 -0.81
CA VAL A 22 5.20 7.53 -1.39
C VAL A 22 4.48 8.56 -2.25
N ALA A 23 3.61 8.12 -3.15
CA ALA A 23 2.81 9.01 -3.99
C ALA A 23 1.92 9.93 -3.16
N TRP A 24 1.33 9.41 -2.08
CA TRP A 24 0.55 10.20 -1.14
C TRP A 24 1.40 11.29 -0.46
N ALA A 25 2.55 10.93 0.11
CA ALA A 25 3.46 11.91 0.69
C ALA A 25 3.88 12.98 -0.33
N LEU A 26 4.15 12.60 -1.57
CA LEU A 26 4.48 13.56 -2.63
C LEU A 26 3.31 14.50 -2.95
N LEU A 27 2.06 14.04 -2.90
CA LEU A 27 0.89 14.89 -3.07
C LEU A 27 0.70 15.85 -1.90
N ASP A 28 0.99 15.42 -0.67
CA ASP A 28 0.92 16.26 0.53
C ASP A 28 1.96 17.40 0.53
N LEU A 29 2.97 17.37 -0.34
CA LEU A 29 3.86 18.52 -0.57
C LEU A 29 3.10 19.74 -1.08
N ILE A 30 2.05 19.56 -1.89
CA ILE A 30 1.28 20.67 -2.45
C ILE A 30 0.68 21.53 -1.33
N PRO A 31 -0.19 21.02 -0.42
CA PRO A 31 -0.76 21.83 0.65
C PRO A 31 0.27 22.35 1.65
N VAL A 32 1.40 21.66 1.84
CA VAL A 32 2.50 22.15 2.69
C VAL A 32 3.17 23.38 2.08
N LEU A 33 3.47 23.33 0.78
CA LEU A 33 4.18 24.41 0.07
C LEU A 33 3.24 25.56 -0.34
N SER A 34 1.97 25.29 -0.62
CA SER A 34 1.04 26.30 -1.16
C SER A 34 0.03 26.84 -0.15
N ALA A 35 -0.32 26.06 0.87
CA ALA A 35 -1.39 26.39 1.82
C ALA A 35 -0.89 26.48 3.28
N GLY A 36 0.42 26.44 3.51
CA GLY A 36 1.02 26.56 4.85
C GLY A 36 0.62 25.42 5.80
N SER A 37 0.24 24.27 5.26
CA SER A 37 -0.16 23.11 6.06
C SER A 37 1.00 22.60 6.92
N SER A 38 0.70 22.19 8.14
CA SER A 38 1.69 21.60 9.05
C SER A 38 2.26 20.29 8.51
N LEU A 39 3.54 20.02 8.81
CA LEU A 39 4.19 18.72 8.54
C LEU A 39 3.51 17.54 9.24
N ALA A 40 2.60 17.79 10.19
CA ALA A 40 1.78 16.75 10.80
C ALA A 40 0.94 15.96 9.77
N ILE A 41 0.64 16.54 8.60
CA ILE A 41 -0.06 15.85 7.51
C ILE A 41 0.65 14.55 7.07
N TYR A 42 1.99 14.51 7.18
CA TYR A 42 2.80 13.35 6.79
C TYR A 42 2.70 12.15 7.74
N ARG A 43 2.09 12.28 8.92
CA ARG A 43 2.02 11.18 9.90
C ARG A 43 1.35 9.94 9.31
N THR A 44 0.26 10.15 8.58
CA THR A 44 -0.54 9.06 8.01
C THR A 44 0.14 8.37 6.83
N PRO A 45 0.66 9.07 5.81
CA PRO A 45 1.44 8.41 4.76
C PRO A 45 2.74 7.79 5.30
N ALA A 46 3.39 8.39 6.31
CA ALA A 46 4.56 7.77 6.95
C ALA A 46 4.20 6.45 7.64
N LEU A 47 3.09 6.39 8.37
CA LEU A 47 2.59 5.15 8.97
C LEU A 47 2.28 4.10 7.90
N ALA A 48 1.63 4.51 6.80
CA ALA A 48 1.34 3.64 5.68
C ALA A 48 2.61 3.05 5.05
N LEU A 49 3.64 3.87 4.88
CA LEU A 49 4.94 3.45 4.35
C LEU A 49 5.66 2.49 5.31
N ILE A 50 5.65 2.77 6.62
CA ILE A 50 6.27 1.89 7.63
C ILE A 50 5.59 0.53 7.61
N LEU A 51 4.26 0.49 7.69
CA LEU A 51 3.50 -0.77 7.69
C LEU A 51 3.64 -1.52 6.35
N GLY A 52 3.58 -0.81 5.23
CA GLY A 52 3.83 -1.38 3.90
C GLY A 52 5.25 -1.93 3.75
N GLY A 53 6.24 -1.24 4.33
CA GLY A 53 7.64 -1.66 4.41
C GLY A 53 7.82 -2.95 5.19
N VAL A 54 7.22 -3.04 6.38
CA VAL A 54 7.24 -4.25 7.21
C VAL A 54 6.63 -5.44 6.47
N VAL A 55 5.45 -5.27 5.87
CA VAL A 55 4.79 -6.31 5.08
C VAL A 55 5.65 -6.72 3.89
N THR A 56 6.14 -5.77 3.10
CA THR A 56 6.96 -6.02 1.92
C THR A 56 8.26 -6.75 2.26
N THR A 57 8.89 -6.37 3.37
CA THR A 57 10.09 -7.06 3.89
C THR A 57 9.75 -8.49 4.27
N GLY A 58 8.65 -8.70 5.01
CA GLY A 58 8.16 -10.04 5.37
C GLY A 58 7.85 -10.91 4.15
N LEU A 59 7.28 -10.34 3.08
CA LEU A 59 7.06 -11.04 1.81
C LEU A 59 8.39 -11.41 1.15
N ALA A 60 9.38 -10.51 1.15
CA ALA A 60 10.70 -10.74 0.57
C ALA A 60 11.47 -11.87 1.27
N VAL A 61 11.33 -11.99 2.59
CA VAL A 61 11.91 -13.08 3.39
C VAL A 61 10.98 -14.30 3.55
N LYS A 62 9.86 -14.33 2.80
CA LYS A 62 8.90 -15.44 2.74
C LYS A 62 8.22 -15.80 4.07
N MET A 63 7.91 -14.81 4.91
CA MET A 63 7.17 -15.02 6.15
C MET A 63 5.66 -15.16 5.87
N GLY A 64 5.07 -16.31 6.24
CA GLY A 64 3.63 -16.54 6.10
C GLY A 64 2.76 -15.51 6.84
N SER A 65 3.20 -15.03 8.01
CA SER A 65 2.50 -13.99 8.79
C SER A 65 2.43 -12.64 8.07
N ALA A 66 3.36 -12.35 7.16
CA ALA A 66 3.36 -11.12 6.36
C ALA A 66 2.13 -11.02 5.46
N ARG A 67 1.56 -12.17 5.04
CA ARG A 67 0.28 -12.18 4.31
C ARG A 67 -0.85 -11.64 5.16
N ILE A 68 -0.99 -12.09 6.40
CA ILE A 68 -2.07 -11.65 7.30
C ILE A 68 -1.89 -10.16 7.63
N GLY A 69 -0.66 -9.74 7.93
CA GLY A 69 -0.35 -8.32 8.11
C GLY A 69 -0.72 -7.48 6.89
N GLY A 70 -0.36 -7.95 5.68
CA GLY A 70 -0.71 -7.30 4.43
C GLY A 70 -2.22 -7.18 4.21
N LEU A 71 -3.00 -8.21 4.56
CA LEU A 71 -4.46 -8.16 4.45
C LEU A 71 -5.05 -7.10 5.38
N VAL A 72 -4.57 -7.02 6.62
CA VAL A 72 -5.01 -5.98 7.57
C VAL A 72 -4.65 -4.59 7.04
N VAL A 73 -3.39 -4.39 6.63
CA VAL A 73 -2.88 -3.11 6.11
C VAL A 73 -3.69 -2.66 4.89
N THR A 74 -3.91 -3.55 3.92
CA THR A 74 -4.68 -3.22 2.71
C THR A 74 -6.12 -2.84 3.02
N VAL A 75 -6.81 -3.55 3.91
CA VAL A 75 -8.19 -3.20 4.31
C VAL A 75 -8.24 -1.85 5.01
N VAL A 76 -7.37 -1.62 5.99
CA VAL A 76 -7.33 -0.36 6.76
C VAL A 76 -7.08 0.83 5.85
N PHE A 77 -6.08 0.75 4.96
CA PHE A 77 -5.77 1.88 4.06
C PHE A 77 -6.75 2.02 2.90
N ALA A 78 -7.37 0.93 2.42
CA ALA A 78 -8.49 1.05 1.50
C ALA A 78 -9.63 1.85 2.14
N LEU A 79 -10.09 1.45 3.33
CA LEU A 79 -11.17 2.15 4.02
C LEU A 79 -10.81 3.62 4.32
N LEU A 80 -9.57 3.88 4.73
CA LEU A 80 -9.09 5.24 4.90
C LEU A 80 -9.23 6.06 3.61
N HIS A 81 -8.79 5.52 2.47
CA HIS A 81 -8.93 6.21 1.19
C HIS A 81 -10.37 6.34 0.71
N ALA A 82 -11.26 5.41 1.07
CA ALA A 82 -12.69 5.58 0.82
C ALA A 82 -13.25 6.79 1.59
N PHE A 83 -12.88 6.97 2.87
CA PHE A 83 -13.28 8.15 3.64
C PHE A 83 -12.65 9.44 3.10
N LEU A 84 -11.37 9.42 2.74
CA LEU A 84 -10.69 10.56 2.12
C LEU A 84 -11.32 10.96 0.78
N LEU A 85 -11.74 9.98 -0.04
CA LEU A 85 -12.45 10.22 -1.30
C LEU A 85 -13.76 10.99 -1.07
N LEU A 86 -14.53 10.59 -0.05
CA LEU A 86 -15.79 11.25 0.31
C LEU A 86 -15.55 12.66 0.86
N GLY A 87 -14.53 12.83 1.71
CA GLY A 87 -14.23 14.10 2.39
C GLY A 87 -13.38 15.10 1.59
N ALA A 88 -12.69 14.68 0.52
CA ALA A 88 -11.81 15.57 -0.22
C ALA A 88 -12.59 16.62 -1.02
N GLU A 89 -12.19 17.89 -0.93
CA GLU A 89 -12.73 18.98 -1.75
C GLU A 89 -12.05 19.08 -3.11
N LEU A 90 -10.73 18.88 -3.15
CA LEU A 90 -9.92 18.98 -4.37
C LEU A 90 -10.10 17.74 -5.25
N TRP A 91 -10.41 17.95 -6.53
CA TRP A 91 -10.70 16.87 -7.47
C TRP A 91 -9.54 15.87 -7.63
N PHE A 92 -8.29 16.34 -7.61
CA PHE A 92 -7.12 15.48 -7.76
C PHE A 92 -6.92 14.58 -6.53
N ASN A 93 -7.26 15.06 -5.32
CA ASN A 93 -7.26 14.25 -4.10
C ASN A 93 -8.34 13.17 -4.14
N LYS A 94 -9.50 13.46 -4.75
CA LYS A 94 -10.52 12.44 -5.01
C LYS A 94 -10.00 11.38 -5.96
N VAL A 95 -9.42 11.77 -7.10
CA VAL A 95 -8.86 10.81 -8.08
C VAL A 95 -7.80 9.93 -7.44
N PHE A 96 -6.84 10.53 -6.72
CA PHE A 96 -5.81 9.78 -6.02
C PHE A 96 -6.40 8.83 -4.97
N SER A 97 -7.35 9.30 -4.15
CA SER A 97 -7.97 8.46 -3.12
C SER A 97 -8.76 7.30 -3.73
N GLY A 98 -9.48 7.53 -4.84
CA GLY A 98 -10.14 6.46 -5.58
C GLY A 98 -9.16 5.43 -6.14
N LEU A 99 -8.08 5.87 -6.78
CA LEU A 99 -7.03 4.98 -7.29
C LEU A 99 -6.35 4.19 -6.17
N SER A 100 -6.06 4.84 -5.04
CA SER A 100 -5.47 4.18 -3.87
C SER A 100 -6.43 3.18 -3.24
N PHE A 101 -7.72 3.49 -3.14
CA PHE A 101 -8.75 2.53 -2.70
C PHE A 101 -8.74 1.26 -3.55
N PHE A 102 -8.80 1.42 -4.88
CA PHE A 102 -8.72 0.28 -5.80
C PHE A 102 -7.35 -0.42 -5.75
N GLY A 103 -6.26 0.32 -5.60
CA GLY A 103 -4.91 -0.22 -5.48
C GLY A 103 -4.76 -1.12 -4.25
N TYR A 104 -5.20 -0.66 -3.08
CA TYR A 104 -5.20 -1.48 -1.86
C TYR A 104 -6.18 -2.66 -1.97
N GLY A 105 -7.35 -2.47 -2.58
CA GLY A 105 -8.29 -3.56 -2.86
C GLY A 105 -7.69 -4.63 -3.79
N TYR A 106 -6.95 -4.23 -4.81
CA TYR A 106 -6.25 -5.15 -5.70
C TYR A 106 -5.12 -5.88 -4.98
N ALA A 107 -4.34 -5.18 -4.13
CA ALA A 107 -3.34 -5.82 -3.29
C ALA A 107 -3.94 -6.87 -2.36
N PHE A 108 -5.15 -6.65 -1.80
CA PHE A 108 -5.88 -7.64 -1.02
C PHE A 108 -6.20 -8.90 -1.83
N VAL A 109 -6.65 -8.74 -3.08
CA VAL A 109 -6.91 -9.87 -3.99
C VAL A 109 -5.61 -10.64 -4.26
N LEU A 110 -4.52 -9.94 -4.58
CA LEU A 110 -3.22 -10.58 -4.86
C LEU A 110 -2.64 -11.31 -3.64
N LEU A 111 -2.81 -10.77 -2.42
CA LEU A 111 -2.45 -11.43 -1.17
C LEU A 111 -3.24 -12.73 -0.93
N ASN A 112 -4.36 -12.94 -1.62
CA ASN A 112 -5.15 -14.17 -1.58
C ASN A 112 -4.91 -15.11 -2.76
N SER A 113 -4.13 -14.67 -3.76
CA SER A 113 -3.84 -15.44 -4.96
C SER A 113 -2.97 -16.68 -4.66
N MET A 114 -3.17 -17.75 -5.44
CA MET A 114 -2.37 -18.99 -5.32
C MET A 114 -0.86 -18.75 -5.56
N PRO A 115 -0.43 -17.95 -6.55
CA PRO A 115 1.00 -17.67 -6.74
C PRO A 115 1.67 -17.06 -5.50
N LEU A 116 1.00 -16.11 -4.83
CA LEU A 116 1.52 -15.52 -3.61
C LEU A 116 1.50 -16.49 -2.44
N LYS A 117 0.41 -17.25 -2.26
CA LYS A 117 0.33 -18.30 -1.22
C LYS A 117 1.44 -19.33 -1.39
N ARG A 118 1.66 -19.84 -2.61
CA ARG A 118 2.75 -20.79 -2.90
C ARG A 118 4.14 -20.20 -2.68
N HIS A 119 4.31 -18.91 -2.95
CA HIS A 119 5.57 -18.23 -2.68
C HIS A 119 5.94 -18.22 -1.19
N LEU A 120 4.94 -18.06 -0.32
CA LEU A 120 5.12 -17.93 1.13
C LEU A 120 5.05 -19.26 1.87
N LEU A 121 4.12 -20.14 1.47
CA LEU A 121 3.76 -21.35 2.20
C LEU A 121 4.26 -22.64 1.53
N GLY A 122 4.81 -22.55 0.31
CA GLY A 122 5.31 -23.71 -0.44
C GLY A 122 4.26 -24.36 -1.35
N ALA A 123 4.59 -25.54 -1.90
CA ALA A 123 3.78 -26.19 -2.94
C ALA A 123 2.43 -26.72 -2.46
N GLU A 124 2.26 -26.91 -1.15
CA GLU A 124 1.04 -27.44 -0.52
C GLU A 124 -0.02 -26.37 -0.22
N ALA A 125 0.20 -25.13 -0.68
CA ALA A 125 -0.63 -23.96 -0.42
C ALA A 125 -1.85 -23.79 -1.35
#